data_AF-F2VQS2-F1
#
_entry.id   AF-F2VQS2-F1
#
_cell.length_a   1.000
_cell.length_b   1.000
_cell.length_c   1.000
_cell.angle_alpha   90.00
_cell.angle_beta   90.00
_cell.angle_gamma   90.00
#
_symmetry.space_group_name_H-M   'P 1'
#
loop_
_entity.id
_entity.type
_entity.pdbx_description
1 polymer ?
#
loop_
_entity_poly.entity_id
_entity_poly.type
_entity_poly.pdbx_seq_one_letter_code
_entity_poly.pdbx_strand_id
1 'polypeptide(L)'
;GRGKCKCNRCECNEGYQHPRCKTCLGCPDPCQTKLNCIECLGFNSGPFKKNCSVVCSSNIHYNMVDQFTIQNKKCQQKDSEGCWIKFNLDQLIGEDNYQAEILKQRDCPEPPSVTAIIAGSLAAVALIGILLLMLIKLIIYMKDLKEFKKFENEKKKSKWAEADNPLFHKATTTVTNPTFTGE
;
A
#
# COMPACT_ATOMS: atom_id res chain seq x y z
N GLY A 1 0.22 -46.28 -18.46
CA GLY A 1 -0.83 -46.15 -19.49
C GLY A 1 -0.76 -44.80 -20.18
N ARG A 2 0.37 -44.44 -20.80
CA ARG A 2 0.55 -43.23 -21.63
C ARG A 2 1.19 -43.58 -22.97
N GLY A 3 0.94 -44.82 -23.39
CA GLY A 3 1.62 -45.49 -24.48
C GLY A 3 1.40 -46.99 -24.42
N LYS A 4 1.74 -47.67 -25.51
CA LYS A 4 1.63 -49.13 -25.68
C LYS A 4 3.03 -49.74 -25.72
N CYS A 5 3.22 -50.91 -25.10
CA CYS A 5 4.48 -51.63 -25.23
C CYS A 5 4.43 -52.51 -26.49
N LYS A 6 5.39 -52.32 -27.40
CA LYS A 6 5.60 -53.21 -28.56
C LYS A 6 7.07 -53.58 -28.65
N CYS A 7 7.35 -54.88 -28.72
CA CYS A 7 8.72 -55.42 -28.88
C CYS A 7 9.74 -54.81 -27.87
N ASN A 8 9.41 -54.80 -26.58
CA ASN A 8 10.23 -54.21 -25.50
C ASN A 8 10.52 -52.71 -25.63
N ARG A 9 9.80 -52.00 -26.51
CA ARG A 9 9.85 -50.54 -26.65
C ARG A 9 8.49 -49.93 -26.33
N CYS A 10 8.49 -48.82 -25.60
CA CYS A 10 7.26 -48.06 -25.35
C CYS A 10 6.97 -47.16 -26.57
N GLU A 11 5.83 -47.36 -27.22
CA GLU A 11 5.24 -46.41 -28.16
C GLU A 11 4.40 -45.41 -27.36
N CYS A 12 4.94 -44.21 -27.14
CA CYS A 12 4.27 -43.17 -26.36
C CYS A 12 3.14 -42.48 -27.12
N ASN A 13 2.10 -42.05 -26.40
CA ASN A 13 1.07 -41.17 -26.94
C ASN A 13 1.68 -39.80 -27.33
N GLU A 14 0.97 -39.02 -28.15
CA GLU A 14 1.48 -37.72 -28.64
C GLU A 14 1.97 -36.81 -27.50
N GLY A 15 3.10 -36.13 -27.72
CA GLY A 15 3.73 -35.23 -26.74
C GLY A 15 4.59 -35.91 -25.67
N TYR A 16 4.39 -37.20 -25.38
CA TYR A 16 5.16 -37.93 -24.36
C TYR A 16 6.50 -38.46 -24.91
N GLN A 17 7.54 -38.34 -24.08
CA GLN A 17 8.90 -38.68 -24.46
C GLN A 17 9.28 -40.13 -24.10
N HIS A 18 10.02 -40.75 -25.01
CA HIS A 18 10.73 -42.01 -24.78
C HIS A 18 11.78 -41.85 -23.66
N PRO A 19 12.20 -42.94 -22.98
CA PRO A 19 11.89 -44.34 -23.24
C PRO A 19 10.65 -44.88 -22.50
N ARG A 20 10.10 -44.13 -21.53
CA ARG A 20 9.04 -44.62 -20.62
C ARG A 20 7.76 -43.76 -20.61
N CYS A 21 7.62 -42.81 -21.54
CA CYS A 21 6.44 -41.94 -21.67
C CYS A 21 6.10 -41.17 -20.38
N LYS A 22 7.14 -40.78 -19.62
CA LYS A 22 6.97 -40.08 -18.34
C LYS A 22 6.84 -38.56 -18.50
N THR A 23 7.65 -37.98 -19.38
CA THR A 23 7.78 -36.53 -19.52
C THR A 23 7.05 -36.07 -20.78
N CYS A 24 6.28 -35.00 -20.69
CA CYS A 24 5.69 -34.32 -21.84
C CYS A 24 6.05 -32.83 -21.75
N LEU A 25 6.88 -32.34 -22.68
CA LEU A 25 7.34 -30.94 -22.66
C LEU A 25 6.32 -29.97 -23.24
N GLY A 26 5.44 -30.44 -24.14
CA GLY A 26 4.39 -29.62 -24.76
C GLY A 26 3.05 -29.66 -24.02
N CYS A 27 2.94 -30.42 -22.93
CA CYS A 27 1.70 -30.51 -22.17
C CYS A 27 1.56 -29.31 -21.22
N PRO A 28 0.33 -28.84 -20.94
CA PRO A 28 0.07 -27.81 -19.94
C PRO A 28 0.63 -28.21 -18.58
N ASP A 29 1.14 -27.23 -17.83
CA ASP A 29 1.70 -27.48 -16.50
C ASP A 29 0.62 -27.99 -15.52
N PRO A 30 0.77 -29.22 -14.96
CA PRO A 30 -0.17 -29.77 -14.00
C PRO A 30 -0.37 -28.88 -12.77
N CYS A 31 0.65 -28.10 -12.36
CA CYS A 31 0.53 -27.16 -11.25
C CYS A 31 -0.51 -26.07 -11.53
N GLN A 32 -0.69 -25.64 -12.78
CA GLN A 32 -1.68 -24.63 -13.14
C GLN A 32 -3.04 -25.26 -13.42
N THR A 33 -3.08 -26.36 -14.18
CA THR A 33 -4.35 -26.97 -14.59
C THR A 33 -5.10 -27.62 -13.43
N LYS A 34 -4.38 -28.15 -12.43
CA LYS A 34 -5.00 -28.80 -11.27
C LYS A 34 -5.24 -27.86 -10.09
N LEU A 35 -4.82 -26.59 -10.18
CA LEU A 35 -4.93 -25.60 -9.12
C LEU A 35 -6.34 -25.50 -8.52
N ASN A 36 -7.36 -25.32 -9.37
CA ASN A 36 -8.74 -25.17 -8.91
C ASN A 36 -9.26 -26.41 -8.15
N CYS A 37 -8.79 -27.61 -8.53
CA CYS A 37 -9.12 -28.83 -7.81
C CYS A 37 -8.36 -28.94 -6.48
N ILE A 38 -7.10 -28.54 -6.44
CA ILE A 38 -6.31 -28.51 -5.20
C ILE A 38 -6.89 -27.53 -4.20
N GLU A 39 -7.25 -26.32 -4.65
CA GLU A 39 -7.92 -25.31 -3.82
C GLU A 39 -9.23 -25.86 -3.24
N CYS A 40 -10.03 -26.48 -4.09
CA CYS A 40 -11.33 -27.02 -3.69
C CYS A 40 -11.21 -28.21 -2.71
N LEU A 41 -10.35 -29.19 -3.01
CA LEU A 41 -10.17 -30.39 -2.19
C LEU A 41 -9.47 -30.08 -0.85
N GLY A 42 -8.53 -29.15 -0.84
CA GLY A 42 -7.79 -28.79 0.37
C GLY A 42 -8.53 -27.81 1.29
N PHE A 43 -9.19 -26.80 0.72
CA PHE A 43 -9.69 -25.64 1.48
C PHE A 43 -11.18 -25.36 1.32
N ASN A 44 -11.91 -26.16 0.53
CA ASN A 44 -13.32 -25.92 0.22
C ASN A 44 -13.58 -24.47 -0.28
N SER A 45 -12.66 -23.94 -1.09
CA SER A 45 -12.73 -22.62 -1.71
C SER A 45 -12.59 -22.73 -3.24
N GLY A 46 -12.57 -21.59 -3.92
CA GLY A 46 -12.38 -21.52 -5.37
C GLY A 46 -13.62 -21.81 -6.21
N PRO A 47 -13.44 -21.83 -7.55
CA PRO A 47 -14.55 -21.91 -8.50
C PRO A 47 -15.28 -23.25 -8.47
N PHE A 48 -14.59 -24.32 -8.04
CA PHE A 48 -15.15 -25.67 -8.01
C PHE A 48 -15.76 -26.07 -6.66
N LYS A 49 -15.81 -25.16 -5.68
CA LYS A 49 -16.37 -25.41 -4.33
C LYS A 49 -17.70 -26.18 -4.34
N LYS A 50 -18.62 -25.85 -5.26
CA LYS A 50 -19.95 -26.47 -5.35
C LYS A 50 -19.95 -27.87 -5.98
N ASN A 51 -19.05 -28.12 -6.93
CA ASN A 51 -19.02 -29.35 -7.74
C ASN A 51 -17.71 -30.14 -7.58
N CYS A 52 -17.01 -29.94 -6.45
CA CYS A 52 -15.67 -30.48 -6.19
C CYS A 52 -15.59 -31.98 -6.45
N SER A 53 -16.52 -32.72 -5.85
CA SER A 53 -16.52 -34.18 -5.85
C SER A 53 -16.79 -34.77 -7.24
N VAL A 54 -17.48 -34.02 -8.10
CA VAL A 54 -17.79 -34.46 -9.47
C VAL A 54 -16.62 -34.18 -10.41
N VAL A 55 -15.98 -33.02 -10.25
CA VAL A 55 -14.93 -32.56 -11.18
C VAL A 55 -13.55 -33.12 -10.83
N CYS A 56 -13.24 -33.29 -9.53
CA CYS A 56 -11.87 -33.51 -9.07
C CYS A 56 -11.62 -34.89 -8.44
N SER A 57 -12.65 -35.56 -7.88
CA SER A 57 -12.44 -36.79 -7.09
C SER A 57 -12.14 -38.04 -7.90
N SER A 58 -12.36 -38.06 -9.22
CA SER A 58 -12.08 -39.23 -10.05
C SER A 58 -10.59 -39.41 -10.39
N ASN A 59 -9.83 -38.31 -10.43
CA ASN A 59 -8.51 -38.25 -11.05
C ASN A 59 -7.40 -37.73 -10.12
N ILE A 60 -7.76 -37.25 -8.93
CA ILE A 60 -6.80 -36.69 -7.96
C ILE A 60 -7.03 -37.32 -6.60
N HIS A 61 -6.07 -38.12 -6.16
CA HIS A 61 -5.98 -38.59 -4.79
C HIS A 61 -5.20 -37.54 -3.99
N TYR A 62 -5.75 -37.04 -2.89
CA TYR A 62 -5.13 -35.96 -2.13
C TYR A 62 -4.97 -36.32 -0.65
N ASN A 63 -3.91 -35.81 -0.05
CA ASN A 63 -3.67 -35.85 1.39
C ASN A 63 -3.25 -34.47 1.87
N MET A 64 -3.79 -34.06 3.02
CA MET A 64 -3.43 -32.81 3.70
C MET A 64 -2.30 -33.05 4.67
N VAL A 65 -1.15 -32.42 4.45
CA VAL A 65 0.09 -32.64 5.22
C VAL A 65 0.59 -31.35 5.85
N ASP A 66 1.34 -31.45 6.95
CA ASP A 66 2.00 -30.30 7.58
C ASP A 66 3.37 -30.02 6.95
N GLN A 67 4.00 -31.05 6.38
CA GLN A 67 5.24 -30.97 5.63
C GLN A 67 5.20 -31.95 4.46
N PHE A 68 5.80 -31.59 3.32
CA PHE A 68 5.89 -32.51 2.18
C PHE A 68 6.72 -33.74 2.52
N THR A 69 6.13 -34.92 2.31
CA THR A 69 6.80 -36.22 2.46
C THR A 69 7.47 -36.62 1.15
N ILE A 70 6.89 -36.20 0.03
CA ILE A 70 7.35 -36.53 -1.31
C ILE A 70 8.31 -35.43 -1.81
N GLN A 71 9.47 -35.81 -2.38
CA GLN A 71 10.45 -34.86 -2.95
C GLN A 71 10.25 -34.55 -4.45
N ASN A 72 9.05 -34.82 -4.99
CA ASN A 72 8.71 -34.54 -6.39
C ASN A 72 8.40 -33.05 -6.64
N LYS A 73 7.66 -32.78 -7.72
CA LYS A 73 7.41 -31.44 -8.26
C LYS A 73 6.54 -30.62 -7.31
N LYS A 74 7.21 -29.79 -6.50
CA LYS A 74 6.58 -28.77 -5.65
C LYS A 74 5.99 -27.66 -6.52
N CYS A 75 4.71 -27.43 -6.35
CA CYS A 75 3.95 -26.36 -6.96
C CYS A 75 3.65 -25.29 -5.89
N GLN A 76 3.74 -24.03 -6.27
CA GLN A 76 3.29 -22.90 -5.47
C GLN A 76 2.47 -21.98 -6.36
N GLN A 77 1.21 -21.76 -6.01
CA GLN A 77 0.28 -20.97 -6.80
C GLN A 77 -0.62 -20.13 -5.90
N LYS A 78 -1.18 -19.05 -6.46
CA LYS A 78 -2.19 -18.24 -5.78
C LYS A 78 -3.58 -18.83 -5.96
N ASP A 79 -4.36 -18.83 -4.90
CA ASP A 79 -5.76 -19.22 -4.93
C ASP A 79 -6.70 -18.06 -5.28
N SER A 80 -8.01 -18.32 -5.26
CA SER A 80 -9.02 -17.31 -5.56
C SER A 80 -9.09 -16.16 -4.53
N GLU A 81 -8.54 -16.36 -3.33
CA GLU A 81 -8.48 -15.37 -2.24
C GLU A 81 -7.15 -14.59 -2.26
N GLY A 82 -6.24 -14.92 -3.18
CA GLY A 82 -4.92 -14.29 -3.31
C GLY A 82 -3.86 -14.85 -2.36
N CYS A 83 -4.17 -15.92 -1.61
CA CYS A 83 -3.23 -16.61 -0.76
C CYS A 83 -2.38 -17.60 -1.55
N TRP A 84 -1.14 -17.84 -1.11
CA TRP A 84 -0.29 -18.85 -1.72
C TRP A 84 -0.60 -20.23 -1.15
N ILE A 85 -1.02 -21.13 -2.03
CA ILE A 85 -1.13 -22.55 -1.76
C ILE A 85 0.14 -23.24 -2.25
N LYS A 86 0.70 -24.09 -1.38
CA LYS A 86 1.83 -24.95 -1.70
C LYS A 86 1.34 -26.39 -1.72
N PHE A 87 1.64 -27.10 -2.79
CA PHE A 87 1.26 -28.50 -2.95
C PHE A 87 2.29 -29.25 -3.78
N ASN A 88 2.35 -30.56 -3.63
CA ASN A 88 3.18 -31.43 -4.44
C ASN A 88 2.28 -32.32 -5.31
N LEU A 89 2.67 -32.50 -6.57
CA LEU A 89 1.98 -33.40 -7.50
C LEU A 89 2.91 -34.51 -7.95
N ASP A 90 2.45 -35.75 -7.80
CA ASP A 90 3.06 -36.91 -8.42
C ASP A 90 2.09 -37.56 -9.42
N GLN A 91 2.56 -37.78 -10.64
CA GLN A 91 1.72 -38.35 -11.70
C GLN A 91 1.77 -39.88 -11.62
N LEU A 92 0.63 -40.48 -11.29
CA LEU A 92 0.46 -41.92 -11.19
C LEU A 92 0.34 -42.58 -12.57
N ILE A 93 0.09 -43.89 -12.57
CA ILE A 93 -0.17 -44.65 -13.80
C ILE A 93 -1.51 -44.20 -14.38
N GLY A 94 -1.46 -43.64 -15.59
CA GLY A 94 -2.61 -43.07 -16.28
C GLY A 94 -2.19 -41.81 -17.01
N GLU A 95 -3.12 -41.21 -17.75
CA GLU A 95 -2.90 -39.93 -18.44
C GLU A 95 -3.14 -38.76 -17.49
N ASP A 96 -4.26 -38.77 -16.77
CA ASP A 96 -4.69 -37.68 -15.90
C ASP A 96 -4.87 -38.09 -14.43
N ASN A 97 -4.06 -39.05 -13.94
CA ASN A 97 -4.16 -39.54 -12.56
C ASN A 97 -3.00 -39.01 -11.71
N TYR A 98 -3.31 -38.34 -10.58
CA TYR A 98 -2.33 -37.68 -9.73
C TYR A 98 -2.53 -38.00 -8.25
N GLN A 99 -1.40 -38.14 -7.54
CA GLN A 99 -1.33 -38.04 -6.09
C GLN A 99 -0.89 -36.63 -5.71
N ALA A 100 -1.69 -35.96 -4.89
CA ALA A 100 -1.43 -34.63 -4.37
C ALA A 100 -1.11 -34.68 -2.87
N GLU A 101 -0.08 -33.97 -2.46
CA GLU A 101 0.12 -33.55 -1.07
C GLU A 101 -0.14 -32.05 -0.98
N ILE A 102 -1.12 -31.65 -0.17
CA ILE A 102 -1.51 -30.24 -0.01
C ILE A 102 -1.04 -29.80 1.37
N LEU A 103 -0.28 -28.71 1.45
CA LEU A 103 0.07 -28.14 2.75
C LEU A 103 -1.15 -27.52 3.39
N LYS A 104 -1.43 -27.87 4.65
CA LYS A 104 -2.60 -27.35 5.39
C LYS A 104 -2.55 -25.83 5.59
N GLN A 105 -1.35 -25.27 5.70
CA GLN A 105 -1.17 -23.84 5.89
C GLN A 105 -0.97 -23.14 4.55
N ARG A 106 -1.82 -22.15 4.27
CA ARG A 106 -1.68 -21.21 3.15
C ARG A 106 -0.95 -19.96 3.62
N ASP A 107 -0.10 -19.39 2.76
CA ASP A 107 0.54 -18.10 3.05
C ASP A 107 -0.31 -16.98 2.46
N CYS A 108 -1.19 -16.41 3.29
CA CYS A 108 -2.01 -15.26 2.93
C CYS A 108 -1.29 -13.97 3.31
N PRO A 109 -0.90 -13.10 2.35
CA PRO A 109 -0.37 -11.79 2.70
C PRO A 109 -1.47 -10.96 3.37
N GLU A 110 -1.14 -10.27 4.46
CA GLU A 110 -2.08 -9.36 5.11
C GLU A 110 -2.46 -8.23 4.15
N PRO A 111 -3.76 -7.89 4.03
CA PRO A 111 -4.17 -6.77 3.22
C PRO A 111 -3.58 -5.48 3.82
N PRO A 112 -3.12 -4.53 2.99
CA PRO A 112 -2.62 -3.26 3.49
C PRO A 112 -3.72 -2.52 4.26
N SER A 113 -3.36 -1.87 5.36
CA SER A 113 -4.32 -1.15 6.20
C SER A 113 -4.81 0.12 5.50
N VAL A 114 -5.99 0.00 4.87
CA VAL A 114 -6.63 1.10 4.12
C VAL A 114 -6.76 2.37 4.98
N THR A 115 -7.11 2.22 6.26
CA THR A 115 -7.21 3.33 7.21
C THR A 115 -5.89 4.06 7.42
N ALA A 116 -4.76 3.35 7.48
CA ALA A 116 -3.45 3.97 7.68
C ALA A 116 -3.01 4.77 6.45
N ILE A 117 -3.33 4.28 5.25
CA ILE A 117 -3.05 4.98 3.99
C ILE A 117 -3.84 6.29 3.93
N ILE A 118 -5.14 6.25 4.25
CA ILE A 118 -6.00 7.44 4.27
C ILE A 118 -5.52 8.44 5.34
N ALA A 119 -5.31 7.99 6.58
CA ALA A 119 -4.87 8.86 7.66
C ALA A 119 -3.49 9.48 7.36
N GLY A 120 -2.55 8.67 6.86
CA GLY A 120 -1.20 9.13 6.52
C GLY A 120 -1.19 10.17 5.40
N SER A 121 -1.98 9.94 4.34
CA SER A 121 -2.10 10.91 3.23
C SER A 121 -2.71 12.24 3.68
N LEU A 122 -3.78 12.22 4.47
CA LEU A 122 -4.40 13.44 5.01
C LEU A 122 -3.43 14.20 5.93
N ALA A 123 -2.74 13.49 6.82
CA ALA A 123 -1.76 14.09 7.73
C ALA A 123 -0.60 14.73 6.97
N ALA A 124 -0.09 14.08 5.91
CA ALA A 124 0.98 14.62 5.08
C ALA A 124 0.58 15.93 4.39
N VAL A 125 -0.62 15.97 3.78
CA VAL A 125 -1.13 17.19 3.13
C VAL A 125 -1.32 18.32 4.14
N ALA A 126 -1.88 18.02 5.32
CA ALA A 126 -2.06 19.01 6.39
C ALA A 126 -0.72 19.57 6.87
N LEU A 127 0.30 18.72 7.07
CA LEU A 127 1.63 19.16 7.50
C LEU A 127 2.30 20.08 6.48
N ILE A 128 2.19 19.77 5.18
CA ILE A 128 2.70 20.64 4.11
C ILE A 128 2.02 22.00 4.16
N GLY A 129 0.69 22.03 4.33
CA GLY A 129 -0.06 23.28 4.46
C GLY A 129 0.39 24.11 5.67
N ILE A 130 0.59 23.48 6.83
CA ILE A 130 1.07 24.16 8.04
C ILE A 130 2.48 24.72 7.82
N LEU A 131 3.40 23.97 7.20
CA LEU A 131 4.75 24.44 6.92
C LEU A 131 4.75 25.67 6.00
N LEU A 132 3.93 25.68 4.95
CA LEU A 132 3.78 26.83 4.07
C LEU A 132 3.23 28.05 4.82
N LEU A 133 2.21 27.87 5.65
CA LEU A 133 1.67 28.95 6.48
C LEU A 133 2.70 29.51 7.46
N MET A 134 3.50 28.65 8.09
CA MET A 134 4.58 29.05 8.99
C MET A 134 5.66 29.86 8.27
N LEU A 135 6.06 29.43 7.07
CA LEU A 135 7.03 30.17 6.24
C LEU A 135 6.49 31.54 5.83
N ILE A 136 5.25 31.61 5.36
CA ILE A 136 4.60 32.88 4.99
C ILE A 136 4.53 33.81 6.21
N LYS A 137 4.08 33.29 7.35
CA LYS A 137 4.00 34.05 8.60
C LYS A 137 5.37 34.57 9.04
N LEU A 138 6.43 33.77 8.91
CA LEU A 138 7.79 34.18 9.23
C LEU A 138 8.27 35.31 8.31
N ILE A 139 8.01 35.21 6.99
CA ILE A 139 8.38 36.25 6.03
C ILE A 139 7.65 37.56 6.33
N ILE A 140 6.35 37.51 6.60
CA ILE A 140 5.55 38.69 6.95
C ILE A 140 6.08 39.31 8.25
N TYR A 141 6.29 38.50 9.29
CA TYR A 141 6.82 38.97 10.57
C TYR A 141 8.17 39.68 10.43
N MET A 142 9.08 39.16 9.59
CA MET A 142 10.37 39.82 9.33
C MET A 142 10.21 41.17 8.62
N LYS A 143 9.26 41.28 7.67
CA LYS A 143 8.96 42.55 6.98
C LYS A 143 8.37 43.56 7.96
N ASP A 144 7.39 43.16 8.74
CA ASP A 144 6.75 44.01 9.75
C ASP A 144 7.77 44.53 10.76
N LEU A 145 8.68 43.67 11.25
CA LEU A 145 9.77 44.07 12.14
C LEU A 145 10.71 45.11 11.50
N LYS A 146 11.02 44.94 10.20
CA LYS A 146 11.89 45.85 9.46
C LYS A 146 11.22 47.21 9.27
N GLU A 147 9.94 47.21 8.90
CA GLU A 147 9.13 48.42 8.71
C GLU A 147 8.92 49.14 10.05
N PHE A 148 8.62 48.41 11.12
CA PHE A 148 8.47 48.96 12.46
C PHE A 148 9.75 49.65 12.94
N LYS A 149 10.93 49.02 12.76
CA LYS A 149 12.22 49.65 13.08
C LYS A 149 12.48 50.90 12.24
N LYS A 150 12.10 50.90 10.96
CA LYS A 150 12.22 52.09 10.09
C LYS A 150 11.33 53.22 10.61
N PHE A 151 10.06 52.93 10.93
CA PHE A 151 9.11 53.88 11.46
C PHE A 151 9.58 54.51 12.79
N GLU A 152 10.05 53.70 13.74
CA GLU A 152 10.61 54.18 15.01
C GLU A 152 11.82 55.12 14.80
N ASN A 153 12.70 54.78 13.85
CA ASN A 153 13.84 55.63 13.51
C ASN A 153 13.42 56.96 12.86
N GLU A 154 12.39 56.95 12.00
CA GLU A 154 11.82 58.16 11.40
C GLU A 154 11.12 59.03 12.44
N LYS A 155 10.35 58.43 13.36
CA LYS A 155 9.70 59.13 14.47
C LYS A 155 10.69 59.82 15.43
N LYS A 156 11.84 59.20 15.70
CA LYS A 156 12.91 59.85 16.50
C LYS A 156 13.57 61.02 15.78
N LYS A 157 13.59 60.99 14.44
CA LYS A 157 14.15 62.06 13.59
C LYS A 157 13.15 63.16 13.29
N SER A 158 11.85 62.88 13.37
CA SER A 158 10.83 63.91 13.25
C SER A 158 10.90 64.81 14.47
N LYS A 159 11.61 65.93 14.33
CA LYS A 159 11.37 67.09 15.17
C LYS A 159 9.99 67.60 14.79
N TRP A 160 9.01 67.41 15.67
CA TRP A 160 7.81 68.24 15.60
C TRP A 160 8.29 69.67 15.73
N ALA A 161 7.93 70.52 14.77
CA ALA A 161 8.18 71.94 14.93
C ALA A 161 7.31 72.41 16.11
N GLU A 162 7.88 72.48 17.30
CA GLU A 162 7.49 73.47 18.32
C GLU A 162 7.89 74.87 17.81
N ALA A 163 7.43 75.22 16.62
CA ALA A 163 7.43 76.58 16.16
C ALA A 163 6.04 77.09 16.49
N ASP A 164 5.92 77.88 17.55
CA ASP A 164 4.74 78.70 17.76
C ASP A 164 4.47 79.43 16.44
N ASN A 165 3.31 79.13 15.83
CA ASN A 165 2.94 79.74 14.57
C ASN A 165 2.93 81.27 14.77
N PRO A 166 3.73 82.06 14.03
CA PRO A 166 3.79 83.50 14.22
C PRO A 166 2.45 84.21 13.90
N LEU A 167 1.49 83.52 13.27
CA LEU A 167 0.12 84.00 13.08
C LEU A 167 -0.85 83.60 14.21
N PHE A 168 -0.44 82.75 15.15
CA PHE A 168 -1.31 82.26 16.22
C PHE A 168 -1.23 83.17 17.45
N HIS A 169 -2.28 83.95 17.67
CA HIS A 169 -2.45 84.72 18.90
C HIS A 169 -3.32 83.95 19.89
N LYS A 170 -2.81 83.70 21.11
CA LYS A 170 -3.60 83.11 22.20
C LYS A 170 -4.74 84.06 22.57
N ALA A 171 -5.99 83.60 22.49
CA ALA A 171 -7.18 84.34 22.92
C ALA A 171 -7.35 84.34 24.46
N THR A 172 -6.25 84.44 25.21
CA THR A 172 -6.27 84.47 26.67
C THR A 172 -5.84 85.86 27.12
N THR A 173 -6.81 86.70 27.47
CA THR A 173 -6.55 88.01 28.05
C THR A 173 -6.26 87.84 29.54
N THR A 174 -5.06 88.22 29.96
CA THR A 174 -4.71 88.23 31.39
C THR A 174 -5.08 89.61 31.93
N VAL A 175 -6.19 89.71 32.65
CA VAL A 175 -6.61 90.96 33.29
C VAL A 175 -5.96 91.00 34.67
N THR A 176 -4.99 91.89 34.87
CA THR A 176 -4.42 92.16 36.19
C THR A 176 -5.33 93.12 36.94
N ASN A 177 -5.69 92.78 38.18
CA ASN A 177 -6.53 93.61 39.02
C ASN A 177 -5.67 94.70 39.69
N PRO A 178 -5.83 96.00 39.36
CA PRO A 178 -5.00 97.07 39.89
C PRO A 178 -5.21 97.36 41.37
N THR A 179 -6.25 96.80 42.02
CA THR A 179 -6.50 96.97 43.46
C THR A 179 -6.03 95.80 44.31
N PHE A 180 -5.41 94.78 43.73
CA PHE A 180 -4.88 93.65 44.51
C PHE A 180 -3.48 93.96 45.06
N THR A 181 -3.43 94.60 46.23
CA THR A 181 -2.24 94.55 47.11
C THR A 181 -2.28 93.23 47.86
N GLY A 182 -1.51 92.25 47.40
CA GLY A 182 -1.40 90.95 48.05
C GLY A 182 -0.84 91.10 49.47
N GLU A 183 -1.68 90.80 50.46
CA GLU A 183 -1.24 90.25 51.76
C GLU A 183 -1.24 88.73 51.69
#